data_AF-A0A5D4H669-F1
#
_entry.id   AF-A0A5D4H669-F1
#
_cell.length_a   1.000
_cell.length_b   1.000
_cell.length_c   1.000
_cell.angle_alpha   90.00
_cell.angle_beta   90.00
_cell.angle_gamma   90.00
#
_symmetry.space_group_name_H-M   'P 1'
#
loop_
_entity.id
_entity.type
_entity.pdbx_description
1 polymer ?
#
loop_
_entity_poly.entity_id
_entity_poly.type
_entity_poly.pdbx_seq_one_letter_code
_entity_poly.pdbx_strand_id
1 'polypeptide(L)'
;MSIIRKLLLTGAGIAIAGGAALWFLSAPQTLDGAALAALGPGDAGRGEQVFWASGCASCHAAPGATGDDRLSLAGGVRLETPFGTFVAPNISQHPRDGIGGWSAQNLANAMMRGVSPDGSHYYPAFPYTSYVRMEPSDIADLHAFMTTLPQVEGAAAGHELAFPFNMRRGLGLWKRLYLDGAPAVALDNPSDQIARGQYLVEGPGHCGECHTPRNAIGGTDTAQWLAGAAAAEGTGNVPNITTGEGGIGDWSEADIVALLESGFTPDFDSVGGAMASVVRNMAELPQSDREAVAAYLKAIPGHPNGY
;
A
#
# COMPACT_ATOMS: atom_id res chain seq x y z
N MET A 1 -28.83 -14.33 49.85
CA MET A 1 -27.66 -14.52 48.96
C MET A 1 -27.95 -13.73 47.68
N SER A 2 -27.34 -12.55 47.56
CA SER A 2 -28.01 -11.33 47.08
C SER A 2 -27.99 -11.12 45.56
N ILE A 3 -28.96 -10.33 45.08
CA ILE A 3 -29.07 -9.81 43.71
C ILE A 3 -27.74 -9.26 43.18
N ILE A 4 -26.91 -8.69 44.05
CA ILE A 4 -25.56 -8.20 43.74
C ILE A 4 -24.66 -9.31 43.17
N ARG A 5 -24.69 -10.53 43.73
CA ARG A 5 -23.90 -11.65 43.22
C ARG A 5 -24.36 -12.08 41.82
N LYS A 6 -25.67 -12.04 41.55
CA LYS A 6 -26.21 -12.33 40.21
C LYS A 6 -25.79 -11.26 39.20
N LEU A 7 -25.90 -9.98 39.55
CA LEU A 7 -25.47 -8.87 38.69
C LEU A 7 -23.96 -8.90 38.41
N LEU A 8 -23.13 -9.22 39.41
CA LEU A 8 -21.69 -9.37 39.22
C LEU A 8 -21.34 -10.55 38.31
N LEU A 9 -22.00 -11.70 38.47
CA LEU A 9 -21.80 -12.87 37.60
C LEU A 9 -22.26 -12.60 36.16
N THR A 10 -23.41 -11.93 35.98
CA THR A 10 -23.89 -11.52 34.65
C THR A 10 -22.95 -10.51 34.01
N GLY A 11 -22.49 -9.49 34.75
CA GLY A 11 -21.52 -8.50 34.27
C GLY A 11 -20.19 -9.15 33.86
N ALA A 12 -19.67 -10.07 34.68
CA ALA A 12 -18.47 -10.83 34.33
C ALA A 12 -18.68 -11.71 33.09
N GLY A 13 -19.84 -12.36 32.95
CA GLY A 13 -20.19 -13.13 31.77
C GLY A 13 -20.23 -12.29 30.49
N ILE A 14 -20.84 -11.10 30.54
CA ILE A 14 -20.87 -10.16 29.41
C ILE A 14 -19.45 -9.67 29.07
N ALA A 15 -18.63 -9.35 30.07
CA ALA A 15 -17.26 -8.90 29.84
C ALA A 15 -16.40 -10.00 29.20
N ILE A 16 -16.54 -11.25 29.64
CA ILE A 16 -15.84 -12.40 29.05
C ILE A 16 -16.31 -12.64 27.61
N ALA A 17 -17.63 -12.64 27.37
CA ALA A 17 -18.16 -12.83 26.02
C ALA A 17 -17.74 -11.71 25.07
N GLY A 18 -17.77 -10.45 25.54
CA GLY A 18 -17.28 -9.30 24.77
C GLY A 18 -15.79 -9.37 24.49
N GLY A 19 -14.97 -9.76 25.47
CA GLY A 19 -13.54 -9.95 25.30
C GLY A 19 -13.20 -11.07 24.31
N ALA A 20 -13.92 -12.20 24.38
CA ALA A 20 -13.77 -13.29 23.42
C ALA A 20 -14.16 -12.83 22.00
N ALA A 21 -15.30 -12.16 21.85
CA ALA A 21 -15.74 -11.62 20.56
C ALA A 21 -14.69 -10.65 19.97
N LEU A 22 -14.17 -9.72 20.76
CA LEU A 22 -13.10 -8.81 20.32
C LEU A 22 -11.84 -9.55 19.91
N TRP A 23 -11.43 -10.58 20.65
CA TRP A 23 -10.25 -11.39 20.32
C TRP A 23 -10.40 -12.11 18.98
N PHE A 24 -11.56 -12.71 18.72
CA PHE A 24 -11.84 -13.40 17.45
C PHE A 24 -12.02 -12.43 16.28
N LEU A 25 -12.71 -11.31 16.49
CA LEU A 25 -12.94 -10.32 15.42
C LEU A 25 -11.66 -9.58 15.03
N SER A 26 -10.76 -9.35 15.99
CA SER A 26 -9.43 -8.78 15.77
C SER A 26 -8.35 -9.82 15.42
N ALA A 27 -8.74 -11.04 15.07
CA ALA A 27 -7.80 -12.06 14.66
C ALA A 27 -7.28 -11.79 13.23
N PRO A 28 -5.95 -11.86 13.03
CA PRO A 28 -5.30 -11.93 11.72
C PRO A 28 -5.98 -12.95 10.80
N GLN A 29 -6.32 -12.53 9.59
CA GLN A 29 -6.92 -13.36 8.55
C GLN A 29 -5.96 -13.47 7.39
N THR A 30 -5.61 -14.68 7.00
CA THR A 30 -4.77 -14.97 5.83
C THR A 30 -5.63 -15.12 4.57
N LEU A 31 -4.99 -15.20 3.41
CA LEU A 31 -5.63 -15.63 2.18
C LEU A 31 -6.21 -17.04 2.33
N ASP A 32 -7.33 -17.28 1.65
CA ASP A 32 -7.95 -18.60 1.61
C ASP A 32 -7.22 -19.54 0.64
N GLY A 33 -7.61 -20.81 0.63
CA GLY A 33 -6.97 -21.81 -0.22
C GLY A 33 -7.09 -21.53 -1.72
N ALA A 34 -8.16 -20.86 -2.17
CA ALA A 34 -8.37 -20.55 -3.58
C ALA A 34 -7.42 -19.44 -4.05
N ALA A 35 -7.30 -18.36 -3.28
CA ALA A 35 -6.35 -17.28 -3.55
C ALA A 35 -4.89 -17.77 -3.49
N LEU A 36 -4.55 -18.65 -2.53
CA LEU A 36 -3.22 -19.23 -2.45
C LEU A 36 -2.91 -20.19 -3.62
N ALA A 37 -3.92 -20.90 -4.14
CA ALA A 37 -3.76 -21.74 -5.33
C ALA A 37 -3.56 -20.91 -6.61
N ALA A 38 -4.09 -19.68 -6.66
CA ALA A 38 -3.97 -18.78 -7.79
C ALA A 38 -2.59 -18.11 -7.94
N LEU A 39 -1.69 -18.25 -6.95
CA LEU A 39 -0.32 -17.73 -7.03
C LEU A 39 0.44 -18.28 -8.25
N GLY A 40 0.30 -19.57 -8.56
CA GLY A 40 1.08 -20.19 -9.64
C GLY A 40 2.60 -20.25 -9.35
N PRO A 41 3.43 -20.49 -10.38
CA PRO A 41 4.88 -20.72 -10.21
C PRO A 41 5.73 -19.43 -10.11
N GLY A 42 5.21 -18.28 -10.54
CA GLY A 42 5.97 -17.03 -10.64
C GLY A 42 6.89 -16.97 -11.88
N ASP A 43 7.15 -15.75 -12.34
CA ASP A 43 8.04 -15.38 -13.44
C ASP A 43 8.79 -14.10 -13.08
N ALA A 44 10.11 -14.17 -12.99
CA ALA A 44 10.94 -13.04 -12.56
C ALA A 44 10.90 -11.84 -13.54
N GLY A 45 10.68 -12.07 -14.85
CA GLY A 45 10.62 -10.98 -15.82
C GLY A 45 9.34 -10.16 -15.70
N ARG A 46 8.20 -10.82 -15.45
CA ARG A 46 6.96 -10.12 -15.06
C ARG A 46 7.06 -9.52 -13.66
N GLY A 47 7.75 -10.23 -12.75
CA GLY A 47 7.96 -9.80 -11.37
C GLY A 47 8.72 -8.48 -11.24
N GLU A 48 9.66 -8.21 -12.15
CA GLU A 48 10.36 -6.92 -12.20
C GLU A 48 9.39 -5.76 -12.45
N GLN A 49 8.44 -5.92 -13.36
CA GLN A 49 7.42 -4.90 -13.62
C GLN A 49 6.53 -4.70 -12.39
N VAL A 50 6.14 -5.78 -11.72
CA VAL A 50 5.37 -5.70 -10.47
C VAL A 50 6.18 -5.01 -9.36
N PHE A 51 7.48 -5.27 -9.26
CA PHE A 51 8.38 -4.65 -8.29
C PHE A 51 8.44 -3.12 -8.45
N TRP A 52 8.57 -2.65 -9.69
CA TRP A 52 8.56 -1.23 -9.99
C TRP A 52 7.17 -0.62 -9.81
N ALA A 53 6.11 -1.26 -10.32
CA ALA A 53 4.74 -0.77 -10.14
C ALA A 53 4.35 -0.69 -8.66
N SER A 54 4.79 -1.65 -7.84
CA SER A 54 4.51 -1.71 -6.39
C SER A 54 5.42 -0.82 -5.55
N GLY A 55 6.31 -0.06 -6.17
CA GLY A 55 7.16 0.92 -5.49
C GLY A 55 8.06 0.34 -4.39
N CYS A 56 8.45 -0.93 -4.46
CA CYS A 56 9.22 -1.59 -3.40
C CYS A 56 10.51 -0.81 -3.06
N ALA A 57 11.23 -0.34 -4.08
CA ALA A 57 12.46 0.43 -3.92
C ALA A 57 12.24 1.80 -3.24
N SER A 58 11.03 2.37 -3.26
CA SER A 58 10.77 3.70 -2.69
C SER A 58 10.93 3.74 -1.17
N CYS A 59 10.64 2.63 -0.50
CA CYS A 59 10.77 2.51 0.96
C CYS A 59 11.89 1.56 1.37
N HIS A 60 12.17 0.55 0.56
CA HIS A 60 13.07 -0.52 0.96
C HIS A 60 14.49 -0.41 0.42
N ALA A 61 14.76 0.42 -0.59
CA ALA A 61 16.14 0.72 -0.93
C ALA A 61 16.82 1.51 0.19
N ALA A 62 18.14 1.42 0.31
CA ALA A 62 18.89 2.24 1.26
C ALA A 62 18.63 3.75 1.00
N PRO A 63 18.53 4.59 2.04
CA PRO A 63 18.31 6.02 1.86
C PRO A 63 19.34 6.65 0.92
N GLY A 64 18.86 7.35 -0.12
CA GLY A 64 19.71 7.98 -1.14
C GLY A 64 20.21 7.04 -2.25
N ALA A 65 19.76 5.78 -2.28
CA ALA A 65 20.13 4.84 -3.34
C ALA A 65 19.67 5.33 -4.73
N THR A 66 20.54 5.15 -5.72
CA THR A 66 20.33 5.52 -7.13
C THR A 66 20.80 4.40 -8.05
N GLY A 67 20.24 4.31 -9.27
CA GLY A 67 20.60 3.24 -10.21
C GLY A 67 20.36 1.85 -9.59
N ASP A 68 21.29 0.93 -9.82
CA ASP A 68 21.19 -0.46 -9.37
C ASP A 68 21.17 -0.61 -7.83
N ASP A 69 21.66 0.37 -7.07
CA ASP A 69 21.59 0.35 -5.60
C ASP A 69 20.14 0.34 -5.10
N ARG A 70 19.17 0.76 -5.93
CA ARG A 70 17.74 0.69 -5.63
C ARG A 70 17.23 -0.76 -5.50
N LEU A 71 17.97 -1.73 -6.03
CA LEU A 71 17.68 -3.16 -5.89
C LEU A 71 18.23 -3.75 -4.58
N SER A 72 19.05 -3.00 -3.82
CA SER A 72 19.55 -3.41 -2.51
C SER A 72 18.56 -3.01 -1.41
N LEU A 73 17.65 -3.94 -1.07
CA LEU A 73 16.46 -3.67 -0.25
C LEU A 73 16.71 -3.68 1.27
N ALA A 74 17.65 -2.84 1.74
CA ALA A 74 18.08 -2.72 3.14
C ALA A 74 17.02 -2.17 4.11
N GLY A 75 16.00 -1.46 3.61
CA GLY A 75 15.04 -0.71 4.42
C GLY A 75 15.61 0.57 5.02
N GLY A 76 14.95 1.06 6.06
CA GLY A 76 15.40 2.19 6.88
C GLY A 76 14.74 3.54 6.56
N VAL A 77 13.91 3.64 5.51
CA VAL A 77 13.09 4.84 5.28
C VAL A 77 12.15 5.04 6.48
N ARG A 78 12.14 6.26 7.00
CA ARG A 78 11.32 6.68 8.15
C ARG A 78 10.13 7.47 7.64
N LEU A 79 8.93 7.04 7.99
CA LEU A 79 7.68 7.72 7.71
C LEU A 79 7.17 8.31 9.02
N GLU A 80 7.34 9.62 9.17
CA GLU A 80 6.87 10.34 10.34
C GLU A 80 5.38 10.65 10.17
N THR A 81 4.55 10.29 11.14
CA THR A 81 3.10 10.48 11.06
C THR A 81 2.55 10.95 12.41
N PRO A 82 1.30 11.44 12.45
CA PRO A 82 0.63 11.73 13.72
C PRO A 82 0.50 10.51 14.67
N PHE A 83 0.66 9.29 14.16
CA PHE A 83 0.57 8.05 14.93
C PHE A 83 1.92 7.57 15.48
N GLY A 84 3.02 8.25 15.12
CA GLY A 84 4.40 7.89 15.41
C GLY A 84 5.20 7.60 14.13
N THR A 85 6.41 7.09 14.30
CA THR A 85 7.33 6.87 13.17
C THR A 85 7.33 5.41 12.75
N PHE A 86 6.94 5.17 11.49
CA PHE A 86 7.11 3.88 10.84
C PHE A 86 8.49 3.81 10.18
N VAL A 87 9.07 2.62 10.14
CA VAL A 87 10.40 2.37 9.60
C VAL A 87 10.26 1.20 8.65
N ALA A 88 10.66 1.38 7.41
CA ALA A 88 10.60 0.33 6.40
C ALA A 88 11.59 -0.79 6.78
N PRO A 89 11.15 -2.06 6.87
CA PRO A 89 12.05 -3.16 7.20
C PRO A 89 13.02 -3.47 6.06
N ASN A 90 14.09 -4.20 6.37
CA ASN A 90 14.90 -4.88 5.35
C ASN A 90 14.05 -6.00 4.73
N ILE A 91 13.89 -5.99 3.40
CA ILE A 91 13.17 -7.03 2.64
C ILE A 91 14.07 -7.65 1.56
N SER A 92 15.38 -7.55 1.72
CA SER A 92 16.35 -8.24 0.87
C SER A 92 16.22 -9.76 1.02
N GLN A 93 16.94 -10.50 0.18
CA GLN A 93 16.98 -11.97 0.25
C GLN A 93 17.88 -12.51 1.36
N HIS A 94 18.34 -11.65 2.29
CA HIS A 94 19.10 -12.14 3.43
C HIS A 94 18.19 -13.04 4.31
N PRO A 95 18.61 -14.26 4.66
CA PRO A 95 17.75 -15.25 5.31
C PRO A 95 17.38 -14.93 6.76
N ARG A 96 18.14 -14.04 7.43
CA ARG A 96 17.91 -13.66 8.83
C ARG A 96 17.36 -12.24 9.00
N ASP A 97 17.91 -11.30 8.25
CA ASP A 97 17.59 -9.87 8.42
C ASP A 97 16.56 -9.38 7.40
N GLY A 98 16.37 -10.10 6.29
CA GLY A 98 15.38 -9.83 5.26
C GLY A 98 14.32 -10.91 5.17
N ILE A 99 13.77 -11.11 3.97
CA ILE A 99 12.70 -12.09 3.70
C ILE A 99 13.18 -13.32 2.92
N GLY A 100 14.48 -13.61 2.89
CA GLY A 100 15.04 -14.72 2.10
C GLY A 100 14.51 -16.12 2.43
N GLY A 101 13.89 -16.29 3.60
CA GLY A 101 13.19 -17.53 3.99
C GLY A 101 11.69 -17.56 3.70
N TRP A 102 11.12 -16.51 3.10
CA TRP A 102 9.68 -16.43 2.86
C TRP A 102 9.27 -17.17 1.59
N SER A 103 8.13 -17.87 1.67
CA SER A 103 7.42 -18.38 0.48
C SER A 103 6.62 -17.27 -0.20
N ALA A 104 6.20 -17.50 -1.45
CA ALA A 104 5.23 -16.63 -2.13
C ALA A 104 3.93 -16.45 -1.33
N GLN A 105 3.50 -17.49 -0.58
CA GLN A 105 2.32 -17.40 0.30
C GLN A 105 2.53 -16.45 1.47
N ASN A 106 3.73 -16.42 2.05
CA ASN A 106 4.09 -15.46 3.10
C ASN A 106 4.07 -14.04 2.56
N LEU A 107 4.64 -13.82 1.37
CA LEU A 107 4.62 -12.52 0.70
C LEU A 107 3.18 -12.08 0.38
N ALA A 108 2.35 -12.98 -0.13
CA ALA A 108 0.95 -12.69 -0.46
C ALA A 108 0.09 -12.36 0.76
N ASN A 109 0.28 -13.07 1.89
CA ASN A 109 -0.37 -12.72 3.14
C ASN A 109 0.09 -11.36 3.69
N ALA A 110 1.39 -11.05 3.54
CA ALA A 110 1.91 -9.75 3.93
C ALA A 110 1.29 -8.65 3.07
N MET A 111 1.38 -8.75 1.74
CA MET A 111 0.91 -7.71 0.82
C MET A 111 -0.61 -7.59 0.77
N MET A 112 -1.37 -8.67 0.65
CA MET A 112 -2.83 -8.56 0.45
C MET A 112 -3.63 -8.50 1.75
N ARG A 113 -3.07 -8.99 2.86
CA ARG A 113 -3.77 -9.08 4.15
C ARG A 113 -3.10 -8.31 5.27
N GLY A 114 -1.88 -7.81 5.05
CA GLY A 114 -1.09 -7.18 6.11
C GLY A 114 -0.84 -8.15 7.26
N VAL A 115 -0.56 -9.43 6.97
CA VAL A 115 -0.30 -10.47 7.98
C VAL A 115 1.09 -11.03 7.77
N SER A 116 1.90 -10.97 8.82
CA SER A 116 3.25 -11.54 8.84
C SER A 116 3.24 -13.07 8.93
N PRO A 117 4.35 -13.75 8.62
CA PRO A 117 4.44 -15.22 8.70
C PRO A 117 4.16 -15.79 10.10
N ASP A 118 4.42 -15.02 11.17
CA ASP A 118 4.13 -15.44 12.55
C ASP A 118 2.66 -15.21 12.96
N GLY A 119 1.85 -14.66 12.05
CA GLY A 119 0.45 -14.36 12.27
C GLY A 119 0.21 -12.96 12.84
N SER A 120 1.20 -12.09 13.03
CA SER A 120 0.98 -10.72 13.50
C SER A 120 0.44 -9.78 12.41
N HIS A 121 -0.35 -8.76 12.77
CA HIS A 121 -0.73 -7.71 11.84
C HIS A 121 0.44 -6.77 11.51
N TYR A 122 0.56 -6.35 10.25
CA TYR A 122 1.31 -5.19 9.83
C TYR A 122 0.48 -3.91 9.95
N TYR A 123 1.16 -2.79 10.19
CA TYR A 123 0.55 -1.45 10.16
C TYR A 123 0.25 -1.03 8.73
N PRO A 124 -0.82 -0.23 8.49
CA PRO A 124 -1.25 0.18 7.15
C PRO A 124 -0.27 1.13 6.43
N ALA A 125 0.80 1.56 7.09
CA ALA A 125 1.95 2.19 6.41
C ALA A 125 2.59 1.24 5.37
N PHE A 126 2.42 -0.07 5.53
CA PHE A 126 2.57 -1.04 4.45
C PHE A 126 1.23 -1.10 3.70
N PRO A 127 1.14 -0.67 2.42
CA PRO A 127 -0.14 -0.33 1.77
C PRO A 127 -0.92 -1.56 1.29
N TYR A 128 -1.15 -2.50 2.20
CA TYR A 128 -1.93 -3.71 1.95
C TYR A 128 -3.41 -3.42 1.63
N THR A 129 -3.90 -2.22 1.94
CA THR A 129 -5.23 -1.73 1.53
C THR A 129 -5.32 -1.37 0.04
N SER A 130 -4.18 -1.19 -0.63
CA SER A 130 -4.10 -1.13 -2.09
C SER A 130 -3.76 -2.50 -2.66
N TYR A 131 -2.73 -3.17 -2.15
CA TYR A 131 -2.27 -4.46 -2.67
C TYR A 131 -3.28 -5.60 -2.58
N VAL A 132 -4.31 -5.48 -1.75
CA VAL A 132 -5.43 -6.44 -1.74
C VAL A 132 -6.14 -6.56 -3.11
N ARG A 133 -6.00 -5.54 -3.98
CA ARG A 133 -6.51 -5.54 -5.36
C ARG A 133 -5.54 -6.16 -6.39
N MET A 134 -4.35 -6.59 -5.96
CA MET A 134 -3.40 -7.26 -6.84
C MET A 134 -3.86 -8.68 -7.17
N GLU A 135 -3.52 -9.14 -8.37
CA GLU A 135 -3.70 -10.54 -8.71
C GLU A 135 -2.71 -11.41 -7.93
N PRO A 136 -3.13 -12.57 -7.36
CA PRO A 136 -2.22 -13.46 -6.66
C PRO A 136 -1.01 -13.88 -7.51
N SER A 137 -1.18 -14.07 -8.82
CA SER A 137 -0.09 -14.40 -9.75
C SER A 137 1.00 -13.32 -9.80
N ASP A 138 0.63 -12.04 -9.70
CA ASP A 138 1.59 -10.93 -9.73
C ASP A 138 2.47 -10.95 -8.48
N ILE A 139 1.95 -11.44 -7.34
CA ILE A 139 2.74 -11.60 -6.12
C ILE A 139 3.72 -12.76 -6.24
N ALA A 140 3.34 -13.84 -6.92
CA ALA A 140 4.28 -14.93 -7.20
C ALA A 140 5.36 -14.51 -8.19
N ASP A 141 5.00 -13.74 -9.22
CA ASP A 141 5.95 -13.13 -10.16
C ASP A 141 6.92 -12.20 -9.40
N LEU A 142 6.39 -11.30 -8.56
CA LEU A 142 7.19 -10.43 -7.70
C LEU A 142 8.12 -11.23 -6.79
N HIS A 143 7.63 -12.28 -6.14
CA HIS A 143 8.45 -13.15 -5.30
C HIS A 143 9.60 -13.76 -6.10
N ALA A 144 9.31 -14.29 -7.30
CA ALA A 144 10.32 -14.84 -8.19
C ALA A 144 11.40 -13.81 -8.54
N PHE A 145 11.03 -12.58 -8.89
CA PHE A 145 12.00 -11.51 -9.15
C PHE A 145 12.82 -11.16 -7.90
N MET A 146 12.14 -10.97 -6.75
CA MET A 146 12.79 -10.60 -5.50
C MET A 146 13.84 -11.62 -5.08
N THR A 147 13.64 -12.93 -5.33
CA THR A 147 14.65 -13.97 -5.04
C THR A 147 15.95 -13.83 -5.82
N THR A 148 15.96 -13.07 -6.91
CA THR A 148 17.17 -12.78 -7.70
C THR A 148 17.97 -11.58 -7.18
N LEU A 149 17.39 -10.79 -6.28
CA LEU A 149 17.98 -9.55 -5.79
C LEU A 149 19.06 -9.78 -4.73
N PRO A 150 19.97 -8.80 -4.54
CA PRO A 150 21.04 -8.89 -3.55
C PRO A 150 20.55 -9.17 -2.13
N GLN A 151 21.36 -9.90 -1.37
CA GLN A 151 21.20 -10.03 0.08
C GLN A 151 21.86 -8.84 0.77
N VAL A 152 21.16 -8.22 1.72
CA VAL A 152 21.70 -7.11 2.50
C VAL A 152 21.66 -7.47 3.98
N GLU A 153 22.82 -7.44 4.63
CA GLU A 153 22.94 -7.69 6.07
C GLU A 153 22.44 -6.50 6.91
N GLY A 154 21.93 -6.80 8.10
CA GLY A 154 21.48 -5.80 9.07
C GLY A 154 19.97 -5.62 9.07
N ALA A 155 19.37 -5.80 10.25
CA ALA A 155 17.96 -5.50 10.46
C ALA A 155 17.75 -3.99 10.53
N ALA A 156 16.73 -3.48 9.83
CA ALA A 156 16.27 -2.12 10.01
C ALA A 156 15.71 -1.91 11.43
N ALA A 157 15.72 -0.66 11.90
CA ALA A 157 15.13 -0.32 13.19
C ALA A 157 13.63 -0.64 13.23
N GLY A 158 13.12 -0.97 14.42
CA GLY A 158 11.69 -1.15 14.64
C GLY A 158 10.92 0.19 14.60
N HIS A 159 9.60 0.11 14.52
CA HIS A 159 8.72 1.27 14.60
C HIS A 159 8.81 1.97 15.96
N GLU A 160 8.66 3.29 15.97
CA GLU A 160 8.64 4.14 17.15
C GLU A 160 7.21 4.64 17.39
N LEU A 161 6.38 3.76 17.98
CA LEU A 161 4.97 4.03 18.23
C LEU A 161 4.69 4.06 19.73
N ALA A 162 3.94 5.06 20.17
CA ALA A 162 3.47 5.15 21.53
C ALA A 162 2.15 4.41 21.73
N PHE A 163 1.78 4.15 22.98
CA PHE A 163 0.42 3.71 23.30
C PHE A 163 -0.60 4.77 22.83
N PRO A 164 -1.74 4.37 22.23
CA PRO A 164 -2.20 2.99 22.02
C PRO A 164 -1.75 2.35 20.70
N PHE A 165 -1.06 3.08 19.82
CA PHE A 165 -0.72 2.65 18.46
C PHE A 165 0.33 1.53 18.40
N ASN A 166 1.07 1.29 19.48
CA ASN A 166 1.95 0.12 19.59
C ASN A 166 1.19 -1.24 19.72
N MET A 167 -0.12 -1.22 19.97
CA MET A 167 -0.94 -2.42 20.08
C MET A 167 -1.58 -2.81 18.74
N ARG A 168 -1.00 -3.81 18.08
CA ARG A 168 -1.43 -4.26 16.74
C ARG A 168 -2.83 -4.89 16.68
N ARG A 169 -3.43 -5.30 17.79
CA ARG A 169 -4.77 -5.93 17.80
C ARG A 169 -5.87 -5.00 17.29
N GLY A 170 -5.78 -3.69 17.53
CA GLY A 170 -6.74 -2.72 16.99
C GLY A 170 -6.83 -2.75 15.46
N LEU A 171 -5.74 -3.12 14.79
CA LEU A 171 -5.67 -3.22 13.33
C LEU A 171 -6.60 -4.28 12.76
N GLY A 172 -6.91 -5.35 13.51
CA GLY A 172 -7.84 -6.37 13.06
C GLY A 172 -9.25 -5.82 12.86
N LEU A 173 -9.69 -4.93 13.75
CA LEU A 173 -10.97 -4.22 13.61
C LEU A 173 -10.90 -3.12 12.55
N TRP A 174 -9.78 -2.38 12.50
CA TRP A 174 -9.55 -1.37 11.46
C TRP A 174 -9.63 -1.97 10.05
N LYS A 175 -9.02 -3.15 9.84
CA LYS A 175 -9.09 -3.87 8.56
C LYS A 175 -10.51 -4.26 8.15
N ARG A 176 -11.42 -4.50 9.09
CA ARG A 176 -12.84 -4.77 8.74
C ARG A 176 -13.52 -3.58 8.07
N LEU A 177 -13.00 -2.38 8.28
CA LEU A 177 -13.55 -1.14 7.72
C LEU A 177 -12.87 -0.73 6.42
N TYR A 178 -11.56 -1.01 6.28
CA TYR A 178 -10.73 -0.44 5.19
C TYR A 178 -10.03 -1.47 4.30
N LEU A 179 -9.97 -2.75 4.68
CA LEU A 179 -9.39 -3.79 3.82
C LEU A 179 -10.45 -4.34 2.88
N ASP A 180 -10.62 -3.67 1.73
CA ASP A 180 -11.55 -4.05 0.69
C ASP A 180 -10.81 -4.29 -0.64
N GLY A 181 -11.06 -5.45 -1.25
CA GLY A 181 -10.52 -5.83 -2.55
C GLY A 181 -11.33 -5.30 -3.74
N ALA A 182 -12.47 -4.66 -3.50
CA ALA A 182 -13.25 -4.02 -4.55
C ALA A 182 -12.50 -2.80 -5.13
N PRO A 183 -12.68 -2.50 -6.43
CA PRO A 183 -12.21 -1.26 -7.02
C PRO A 183 -12.75 -0.04 -6.26
N ALA A 184 -11.92 0.98 -6.09
CA ALA A 184 -12.30 2.25 -5.48
C ALA A 184 -13.29 3.02 -6.35
N VAL A 185 -13.16 2.93 -7.67
CA VAL A 185 -14.09 3.51 -8.65
C VAL A 185 -14.79 2.41 -9.43
N ALA A 186 -16.12 2.39 -9.44
CA ALA A 186 -16.87 1.51 -10.34
C ALA A 186 -16.92 2.13 -11.74
N LEU A 187 -16.38 1.43 -12.74
CA LEU A 187 -16.40 1.85 -14.13
C LEU A 187 -17.30 0.90 -14.95
N ASP A 188 -18.19 1.49 -15.76
CA ASP A 188 -19.08 0.72 -16.64
C ASP A 188 -18.35 0.32 -17.93
N ASN A 189 -18.04 -0.97 -18.06
CA ASN A 189 -17.37 -1.56 -19.23
C ASN A 189 -16.14 -0.76 -19.71
N PRO A 190 -15.12 -0.54 -18.86
CA PRO A 190 -13.91 0.17 -19.26
C PRO A 190 -13.22 -0.57 -20.42
N SER A 191 -12.53 0.18 -21.28
CA SER A 191 -11.59 -0.42 -22.24
C SER A 191 -10.46 -1.14 -21.50
N ASP A 192 -9.76 -2.07 -22.16
CA ASP A 192 -8.64 -2.80 -21.56
C ASP A 192 -7.54 -1.85 -21.03
N GLN A 193 -7.31 -0.73 -21.72
CA GLN A 193 -6.35 0.29 -21.29
C GLN A 193 -6.78 0.97 -19.98
N ILE A 194 -8.06 1.35 -19.85
CA ILE A 194 -8.59 1.95 -18.62
C ILE A 194 -8.61 0.93 -17.48
N ALA A 195 -8.97 -0.33 -17.76
CA ALA A 195 -8.94 -1.41 -16.77
C ALA A 195 -7.51 -1.67 -16.26
N ARG A 196 -6.51 -1.65 -17.15
CA ARG A 196 -5.10 -1.74 -16.77
C ARG A 196 -4.67 -0.55 -15.91
N GLY A 197 -5.10 0.66 -16.27
CA GLY A 197 -4.84 1.86 -15.49
C GLY A 197 -5.44 1.80 -14.10
N GLN A 198 -6.71 1.37 -14.00
CA GLN A 198 -7.40 1.16 -12.74
C GLN A 198 -6.61 0.18 -11.85
N TYR A 199 -6.20 -0.96 -12.41
CA TYR A 199 -5.38 -1.93 -11.71
C TYR A 199 -4.12 -1.27 -11.14
N LEU A 200 -3.33 -0.62 -12.00
CA LEU A 200 -2.07 0.01 -11.60
C LEU A 200 -2.25 1.11 -10.55
N VAL A 201 -3.26 1.97 -10.68
CA VAL A 201 -3.47 3.11 -9.79
C VAL A 201 -4.04 2.71 -8.43
N GLU A 202 -5.03 1.80 -8.41
CA GLU A 202 -5.73 1.40 -7.17
C GLU A 202 -5.04 0.24 -6.43
N GLY A 203 -4.25 -0.56 -7.14
CA GLY A 203 -3.54 -1.74 -6.66
C GLY A 203 -2.05 -1.50 -6.42
N PRO A 204 -1.14 -2.03 -7.26
CA PRO A 204 0.31 -1.96 -7.02
C PRO A 204 0.84 -0.52 -6.90
N GLY A 205 0.40 0.42 -7.74
CA GLY A 205 0.86 1.81 -7.68
C GLY A 205 0.35 2.60 -6.48
N HIS A 206 -0.65 2.07 -5.75
CA HIS A 206 -1.16 2.57 -4.48
C HIS A 206 -1.34 4.10 -4.42
N CYS A 207 -1.74 4.74 -5.53
CA CYS A 207 -1.72 6.21 -5.65
C CYS A 207 -2.68 6.85 -4.65
N GLY A 208 -3.78 6.15 -4.34
CA GLY A 208 -4.75 6.55 -3.34
C GLY A 208 -4.20 6.69 -1.92
N GLU A 209 -3.08 6.05 -1.59
CA GLU A 209 -2.51 6.14 -0.24
C GLU A 209 -1.94 7.53 0.07
N CYS A 210 -1.56 8.29 -0.96
CA CYS A 210 -1.08 9.67 -0.83
C CYS A 210 -2.10 10.70 -1.35
N HIS A 211 -2.78 10.40 -2.44
CA HIS A 211 -3.66 11.35 -3.13
C HIS A 211 -5.12 11.33 -2.63
N THR A 212 -5.45 10.60 -1.57
CA THR A 212 -6.81 10.55 -1.01
C THR A 212 -6.77 11.00 0.45
N PRO A 213 -7.69 11.87 0.90
CA PRO A 213 -7.70 12.32 2.28
C PRO A 213 -7.98 11.16 3.24
N ARG A 214 -7.49 11.30 4.48
CA ARG A 214 -7.68 10.30 5.53
C ARG A 214 -8.50 10.86 6.68
N ASN A 215 -9.30 9.99 7.28
CA ASN A 215 -10.04 10.31 8.49
C ASN A 215 -9.15 10.23 9.75
N ALA A 216 -9.72 10.58 10.91
CA ALA A 216 -9.01 10.64 12.19
C ALA A 216 -8.39 9.31 12.67
N ILE A 217 -8.84 8.16 12.14
CA ILE A 217 -8.26 6.84 12.45
C ILE A 217 -7.36 6.31 11.33
N GLY A 218 -6.94 7.17 10.40
CA GLY A 218 -5.97 6.88 9.34
C GLY A 218 -6.53 6.12 8.14
N GLY A 219 -7.84 5.86 8.09
CA GLY A 219 -8.49 5.25 6.93
C GLY A 219 -8.68 6.24 5.79
N THR A 220 -8.51 5.79 4.55
CA THR A 220 -8.77 6.59 3.34
C THR A 220 -10.27 6.87 3.19
N ASP A 221 -10.61 8.08 2.76
CA ASP A 221 -11.98 8.45 2.40
C ASP A 221 -12.20 8.27 0.90
N THR A 222 -12.68 7.10 0.51
CA THR A 222 -12.91 6.75 -0.91
C THR A 222 -13.98 7.60 -1.59
N ALA A 223 -14.81 8.34 -0.84
CA ALA A 223 -15.73 9.32 -1.43
C ALA A 223 -15.01 10.54 -2.03
N GLN A 224 -13.73 10.74 -1.67
CA GLN A 224 -12.84 11.77 -2.18
C GLN A 224 -11.62 11.14 -2.86
N TRP A 225 -11.84 10.00 -3.55
CA TRP A 225 -10.78 9.24 -4.21
C TRP A 225 -9.91 10.14 -5.11
N LEU A 226 -8.60 10.17 -4.82
CA LEU A 226 -7.59 10.91 -5.58
C LEU A 226 -7.73 12.45 -5.58
N ALA A 227 -8.59 13.00 -4.72
CA ALA A 227 -8.86 14.43 -4.60
C ALA A 227 -7.70 15.27 -3.98
N GLY A 228 -6.56 14.65 -3.71
CA GLY A 228 -5.46 15.24 -2.95
C GLY A 228 -5.66 15.13 -1.44
N ALA A 229 -4.61 15.39 -0.67
CA ALA A 229 -4.65 15.29 0.79
C ALA A 229 -3.60 16.19 1.45
N ALA A 230 -3.80 16.54 2.72
CA ALA A 230 -2.70 17.00 3.54
C ALA A 230 -1.62 15.90 3.63
N ALA A 231 -0.35 16.25 3.47
CA ALA A 231 0.73 15.26 3.49
C ALA A 231 0.76 14.53 4.85
N ALA A 232 0.91 13.21 4.81
CA ALA A 232 0.93 12.37 6.03
C ALA A 232 2.09 12.75 6.98
N GLU A 233 3.19 13.28 6.42
CA GLU A 233 4.37 13.79 7.14
C GLU A 233 4.12 15.16 7.80
N GLY A 234 2.93 15.76 7.61
CA GLY A 234 2.50 16.98 8.29
C GLY A 234 2.96 18.28 7.65
N THR A 235 3.73 18.25 6.55
CA THR A 235 4.14 19.46 5.83
C THR A 235 3.70 19.42 4.36
N GLY A 236 2.95 20.45 3.94
CA GLY A 236 2.45 20.58 2.58
C GLY A 236 1.25 19.70 2.23
N ASN A 237 0.89 19.70 0.96
CA ASN A 237 -0.26 18.97 0.42
C ASN A 237 0.20 18.06 -0.73
N VAL A 238 -0.40 16.88 -0.79
CA VAL A 238 -0.36 15.99 -1.96
C VAL A 238 -1.46 16.47 -2.92
N PRO A 239 -1.13 16.75 -4.19
CA PRO A 239 -2.06 17.39 -5.11
C PRO A 239 -3.24 16.49 -5.48
N ASN A 240 -4.33 17.13 -5.90
CA ASN A 240 -5.46 16.46 -6.54
C ASN A 240 -5.02 15.93 -7.91
N ILE A 241 -5.29 14.65 -8.20
CA ILE A 241 -4.96 14.03 -9.49
C ILE A 241 -6.21 13.54 -10.23
N THR A 242 -7.38 14.06 -9.86
CA THR A 242 -8.62 13.92 -10.64
C THR A 242 -8.74 15.05 -11.66
N THR A 243 -9.78 14.99 -12.49
CA THR A 243 -10.11 16.04 -13.48
C THR A 243 -10.85 17.24 -12.88
N GLY A 244 -11.07 17.27 -11.57
CA GLY A 244 -11.78 18.36 -10.88
C GLY A 244 -10.93 19.61 -10.70
N GLU A 245 -11.54 20.65 -10.10
CA GLU A 245 -10.88 21.93 -9.84
C GLU A 245 -9.64 21.76 -8.96
N GLY A 246 -8.52 22.34 -9.39
CA GLY A 246 -7.22 22.19 -8.72
C GLY A 246 -6.50 20.87 -8.98
N GLY A 247 -7.07 19.99 -9.82
CA GLY A 247 -6.46 18.74 -10.28
C GLY A 247 -5.82 18.83 -11.66
N ILE A 248 -5.76 17.69 -12.35
CA ILE A 248 -5.12 17.52 -13.67
C ILE A 248 -6.11 17.65 -14.84
N GLY A 249 -7.19 18.41 -14.64
CA GLY A 249 -8.26 18.61 -15.63
C GLY A 249 -7.73 19.13 -16.98
N ASP A 250 -6.83 20.12 -16.92
CA ASP A 250 -6.27 20.81 -18.09
C ASP A 250 -5.10 20.06 -18.75
N TRP A 251 -4.58 19.01 -18.12
CA TRP A 251 -3.48 18.22 -18.66
C TRP A 251 -3.97 17.22 -19.70
N SER A 252 -3.22 17.04 -20.77
CA SER A 252 -3.42 15.93 -21.71
C SER A 252 -2.95 14.60 -21.10
N GLU A 253 -3.37 13.47 -21.68
CA GLU A 253 -2.82 12.18 -21.28
C GLU A 253 -1.29 12.11 -21.53
N ALA A 254 -0.82 12.73 -22.62
CA ALA A 254 0.60 12.79 -22.95
C ALA A 254 1.41 13.57 -21.89
N ASP A 255 0.82 14.62 -21.31
CA ASP A 255 1.42 15.37 -20.20
C ASP A 255 1.60 14.50 -18.95
N ILE A 256 0.58 13.70 -18.62
CA ILE A 256 0.65 12.76 -17.49
C ILE A 256 1.73 11.70 -17.75
N VAL A 257 1.77 11.15 -18.97
CA VAL A 257 2.80 10.17 -19.36
C VAL A 257 4.20 10.76 -19.25
N ALA A 258 4.39 11.98 -19.75
CA ALA A 258 5.68 12.70 -19.68
C ALA A 258 6.11 12.95 -18.24
N LEU A 259 5.17 13.28 -17.33
CA LEU A 259 5.46 13.40 -15.91
C LEU A 259 5.89 12.07 -15.29
N LEU A 260 5.17 10.98 -15.57
CA LEU A 260 5.49 9.66 -15.03
C LEU A 260 6.80 9.08 -15.60
N GLU A 261 7.25 9.58 -16.75
CA GLU A 261 8.53 9.24 -17.35
C GLU A 261 9.70 10.07 -16.80
N SER A 262 9.52 11.38 -16.71
CA SER A 262 10.64 12.32 -16.54
C SER A 262 10.62 13.09 -15.22
N GLY A 263 9.46 13.14 -14.57
CA GLY A 263 9.20 13.93 -13.37
C GLY A 263 8.90 15.41 -13.64
N PHE A 264 8.86 15.83 -14.90
CA PHE A 264 8.50 17.21 -15.27
C PHE A 264 7.01 17.35 -15.51
N THR A 265 6.46 18.43 -14.96
CA THR A 265 5.10 18.91 -15.25
C THR A 265 5.07 19.61 -16.62
N PRO A 266 3.86 19.84 -17.20
CA PRO A 266 3.72 20.59 -18.46
C PRO A 266 4.32 22.00 -18.43
N ASP A 267 4.36 22.61 -17.25
CA ASP A 267 4.94 23.93 -17.02
C ASP A 267 6.46 23.87 -16.73
N PHE A 268 7.10 22.72 -16.96
CA PHE A 268 8.53 22.45 -16.74
C PHE A 268 9.01 22.52 -15.29
N ASP A 269 8.09 22.57 -14.32
CA ASP A 269 8.41 22.33 -12.91
C ASP A 269 8.65 20.82 -12.66
N SER A 270 9.33 20.47 -11.57
CA SER A 270 9.68 19.09 -11.24
C SER A 270 8.96 18.58 -9.99
N VAL A 271 8.50 17.32 -9.99
CA VAL A 271 7.94 16.72 -8.78
C VAL A 271 9.03 16.46 -7.74
N GLY A 272 8.76 16.86 -6.50
CA GLY A 272 9.67 16.68 -5.37
C GLY A 272 9.26 15.57 -4.40
N GLY A 273 10.04 15.43 -3.32
CA GLY A 273 9.70 14.57 -2.18
C GLY A 273 9.48 13.10 -2.54
N ALA A 274 8.48 12.48 -1.91
CA ALA A 274 8.13 11.08 -2.14
C ALA A 274 7.69 10.80 -3.58
N MET A 275 7.06 11.77 -4.26
CA MET A 275 6.60 11.60 -5.64
C MET A 275 7.76 11.40 -6.63
N ALA A 276 8.91 12.03 -6.39
CA ALA A 276 10.11 11.79 -7.21
C ALA A 276 10.55 10.32 -7.18
N SER A 277 10.33 9.61 -6.06
CA SER A 277 10.61 8.17 -5.96
C SER A 277 9.62 7.34 -6.75
N VAL A 278 8.33 7.72 -6.71
CA VAL A 278 7.27 7.09 -7.50
C VAL A 278 7.55 7.21 -8.99
N VAL A 279 7.87 8.43 -9.47
CA VAL A 279 8.24 8.66 -10.88
C VAL A 279 9.42 7.80 -11.32
N ARG A 280 10.47 7.70 -10.50
CA ARG A 280 11.62 6.83 -10.82
C ARG A 280 11.24 5.35 -10.93
N ASN A 281 10.16 4.89 -10.30
CA ASN A 281 9.68 3.52 -10.52
C ASN A 281 8.81 3.43 -11.78
N MET A 282 7.92 4.42 -11.98
CA MET A 282 7.04 4.46 -13.16
C MET A 282 7.81 4.59 -14.47
N ALA A 283 8.98 5.22 -14.46
CA ALA A 283 9.89 5.32 -15.59
C ALA A 283 10.47 3.94 -16.02
N GLU A 284 10.51 2.96 -15.12
CA GLU A 284 10.96 1.58 -15.43
C GLU A 284 9.82 0.74 -16.06
N LEU A 285 8.58 1.23 -16.02
CA LEU A 285 7.44 0.53 -16.60
C LEU A 285 7.36 0.75 -18.12
N PRO A 286 6.78 -0.22 -18.86
CA PRO A 286 6.46 -0.04 -20.27
C PRO A 286 5.64 1.23 -20.50
N GLN A 287 5.86 1.89 -21.64
CA GLN A 287 5.11 3.08 -22.01
C GLN A 287 3.59 2.85 -21.95
N SER A 288 3.12 1.67 -22.36
CA SER A 288 1.71 1.29 -22.33
C SER A 288 1.10 1.32 -20.92
N ASP A 289 1.89 1.05 -19.88
CA ASP A 289 1.41 1.10 -18.49
C ASP A 289 1.28 2.54 -18.00
N ARG A 290 2.21 3.43 -18.38
CA ARG A 290 2.09 4.88 -18.11
C ARG A 290 0.91 5.49 -18.84
N GLU A 291 0.67 5.09 -20.10
CA GLU A 291 -0.51 5.48 -20.87
C GLU A 291 -1.81 4.96 -20.25
N ALA A 292 -1.81 3.72 -19.73
CA ALA A 292 -2.95 3.17 -19.02
C ALA A 292 -3.29 3.95 -17.75
N VAL A 293 -2.26 4.31 -16.95
CA VAL A 293 -2.42 5.19 -15.78
C VAL A 293 -3.05 6.52 -16.18
N ALA A 294 -2.52 7.18 -17.22
CA ALA A 294 -3.06 8.45 -17.71
C ALA A 294 -4.53 8.32 -18.14
N ALA A 295 -4.87 7.29 -18.93
CA ALA A 295 -6.22 7.04 -19.39
C ALA A 295 -7.21 6.83 -18.23
N TYR A 296 -6.82 6.07 -17.20
CA TYR A 296 -7.67 5.89 -16.00
C TYR A 296 -7.86 7.20 -15.24
N LEU A 297 -6.79 7.98 -15.00
CA LEU A 297 -6.89 9.26 -14.28
C LEU A 297 -7.77 10.28 -15.02
N LYS A 298 -7.85 10.23 -16.35
CA LYS A 298 -8.79 11.05 -17.13
C LYS A 298 -10.22 10.49 -17.15
N ALA A 299 -10.42 9.20 -16.87
CA ALA A 299 -11.71 8.53 -16.89
C ALA A 299 -12.48 8.60 -15.57
N ILE A 300 -11.80 8.82 -14.44
CA ILE A 300 -12.45 8.91 -13.12
C ILE A 300 -13.20 10.24 -12.93
N PRO A 301 -14.23 10.26 -12.05
CA PRO A 301 -14.91 11.50 -11.68
C PRO A 301 -13.95 12.56 -11.13
N GLY A 302 -14.14 13.81 -11.54
CA GLY A 302 -13.45 14.96 -10.96
C GLY A 302 -13.96 15.26 -9.56
N HIS A 303 -13.05 15.52 -8.63
CA HIS A 303 -13.34 15.98 -7.27
C HIS A 303 -12.70 17.35 -7.02
N PRO A 304 -13.32 18.23 -6.19
CA PRO A 304 -12.61 19.39 -5.66
C PRO A 304 -11.47 18.92 -4.73
N ASN A 305 -10.52 19.81 -4.42
CA ASN A 305 -9.42 19.49 -3.50
C ASN A 305 -9.92 18.96 -2.15
N GLY A 306 -9.33 17.86 -1.68
CA GLY A 306 -9.67 17.17 -0.43
C GLY A 306 -8.97 17.66 0.84
N TYR A 307 -8.35 18.85 0.82
CA TYR A 307 -7.57 19.43 1.92
C TYR A 307 -7.84 20.93 2.13
#